data_AF-A0A4Q3KK75-F1
#
_entry.id   AF-A0A4Q3KK75-F1
#
_cell.length_a   1.000
_cell.length_b   1.000
_cell.length_c   1.000
_cell.angle_alpha   90.00
_cell.angle_beta   90.00
_cell.angle_gamma   90.00
#
_symmetry.space_group_name_H-M   'P 1'
#
loop_
_entity.id
_entity.type
_entity.pdbx_description
1 polymer ?
#
loop_
_entity_poly.entity_id
_entity_poly.type
_entity_poly.pdbx_seq_one_letter_code
_entity_poly.pdbx_strand_id
1 'polypeptide(L)'
;MLIVHIEPPATGLMGDQLYRTAQPCRALAAQPGTFVISGHWLSAAIREAARCADVLVLCQAVDVDMLPLCLLRRAAGRPTVFEINDDFLAPPQAIAAASFCANPIMLGLTLQLCALCDARQFSSPALRSRFAELG
;
A
#
# COMPACT_ATOMS: atom_id res chain seq x y z
N MET A 1 5.86 6.67 17.40
CA MET A 1 5.57 5.67 16.36
C MET A 1 5.62 6.34 15.00
N LEU A 2 6.53 5.90 14.13
CA LEU A 2 6.64 6.33 12.74
C LEU A 2 5.81 5.41 11.83
N ILE A 3 4.84 5.99 11.14
CA ILE A 3 4.06 5.33 10.09
C ILE A 3 4.52 5.88 8.74
N VAL A 4 4.84 5.00 7.80
CA VAL A 4 5.09 5.36 6.41
C VAL A 4 3.94 4.86 5.55
N HIS A 5 3.35 5.73 4.75
CA HIS A 5 2.27 5.41 3.83
C HIS A 5 2.74 5.63 2.39
N ILE A 6 2.74 4.56 1.59
CA ILE A 6 3.20 4.59 0.21
C ILE A 6 2.02 4.42 -0.72
N GLU A 7 1.83 5.37 -1.62
CA GLU A 7 0.80 5.32 -2.67
C GLU A 7 1.43 5.34 -4.07
N PRO A 8 0.74 4.81 -5.09
CA PRO A 8 1.08 5.03 -6.49
C PRO A 8 1.17 6.54 -6.81
N PRO A 9 1.99 6.94 -7.80
CA PRO A 9 2.02 8.33 -8.26
C PRO A 9 0.62 8.81 -8.65
N ALA A 10 0.20 9.95 -8.09
CA ALA A 10 -1.10 10.56 -8.37
C ALA A 10 -0.93 11.99 -8.89
N THR A 11 -1.80 12.39 -9.82
CA THR A 11 -1.83 13.76 -10.36
C THR A 11 -2.95 14.57 -9.68
N GLY A 12 -2.65 15.15 -8.52
CA GLY A 12 -3.52 16.11 -7.83
C GLY A 12 -4.35 15.53 -6.68
N LEU A 13 -4.68 16.41 -5.72
CA LEU A 13 -5.36 16.10 -4.45
C LEU A 13 -6.87 15.83 -4.62
N MET A 14 -7.24 14.91 -5.51
CA MET A 14 -8.64 14.54 -5.77
C MET A 14 -8.82 13.03 -5.71
N GLY A 15 -10.06 12.59 -5.45
CA GLY A 15 -10.40 11.16 -5.42
C GLY A 15 -9.58 10.40 -4.38
N ASP A 16 -8.94 9.31 -4.83
CA ASP A 16 -8.19 8.39 -3.98
C ASP A 16 -7.11 9.08 -3.15
N GLN A 17 -6.35 10.02 -3.72
CA GLN A 17 -5.30 10.71 -2.98
C GLN A 17 -5.87 11.47 -1.77
N LEU A 18 -7.04 12.09 -1.91
CA LEU A 18 -7.66 12.84 -0.83
C LEU A 18 -8.19 11.91 0.27
N TYR A 19 -9.00 10.93 -0.11
CA TYR A 19 -9.76 10.11 0.84
C TYR A 19 -8.99 8.91 1.40
N ARG A 20 -7.97 8.42 0.69
CA ARG A 20 -7.18 7.24 1.10
C ARG A 20 -5.82 7.63 1.67
N THR A 21 -5.22 8.70 1.16
CA THR A 21 -3.91 9.15 1.64
C THR A 21 -4.02 10.37 2.53
N ALA A 22 -4.46 11.51 2.01
CA ALA A 22 -4.33 12.79 2.70
C ALA A 22 -5.15 12.87 3.99
N GLN A 23 -6.44 12.50 3.97
CA GLN A 23 -7.29 12.55 5.15
C GLN A 23 -6.88 11.50 6.21
N PRO A 24 -6.66 10.21 5.87
CA PRO A 24 -6.22 9.22 6.85
C PRO A 24 -4.84 9.54 7.44
N CYS A 25 -3.87 9.96 6.62
CA CYS A 25 -2.54 10.34 7.11
C CYS A 25 -2.61 11.54 8.07
N ARG A 26 -3.46 12.55 7.80
CA ARG A 26 -3.67 13.67 8.72
C ARG A 26 -4.31 13.21 10.03
N ALA A 27 -5.31 12.34 9.97
CA ALA A 27 -5.98 11.82 11.16
C ALA A 27 -5.02 10.99 12.03
N LEU A 28 -4.16 10.18 11.42
CA LEU A 28 -3.10 9.43 12.11
C LEU A 28 -2.05 10.37 12.72
N ALA A 29 -1.61 11.39 11.98
CA ALA A 29 -0.63 12.37 12.46
C ALA A 29 -1.16 13.23 13.62
N ALA A 30 -2.48 13.35 13.78
CA ALA A 30 -3.09 14.04 14.91
C ALA A 30 -3.05 13.23 16.22
N GLN A 31 -2.71 11.93 16.16
CA GLN A 31 -2.59 11.09 17.35
C GLN A 31 -1.28 11.38 18.12
N PRO A 32 -1.33 11.53 19.45
CA PRO A 32 -0.13 11.78 20.25
C PRO A 32 0.98 10.75 20.01
N GLY A 33 2.21 11.24 19.82
CA GLY A 33 3.38 10.38 19.60
C GLY A 33 3.42 9.66 18.25
N THR A 34 2.52 9.99 17.31
CA THR A 34 2.51 9.41 15.96
C THR A 34 3.10 10.40 14.95
N PHE A 35 4.04 9.92 14.15
CA PHE A 35 4.63 10.65 13.03
C PHE A 35 4.26 9.92 11.74
N VAL A 36 3.71 10.64 10.77
CA VAL A 36 3.29 10.05 9.49
C VAL A 36 4.08 10.68 8.36
N ILE A 37 4.69 9.84 7.52
CA ILE A 37 5.31 10.24 6.27
C ILE A 37 4.57 9.55 5.13
N SER A 38 3.94 10.33 4.25
CA SER A 38 3.30 9.82 3.03
C SER A 38 4.10 10.20 1.79
N GLY A 39 4.18 9.30 0.82
CA GLY A 39 4.78 9.63 -0.48
C GLY A 39 4.82 8.45 -1.45
N HIS A 40 5.69 8.56 -2.44
CA HIS A 40 5.80 7.58 -3.52
C HIS A 40 7.11 6.79 -3.44
N TRP A 41 7.07 5.54 -3.89
CA TRP A 41 8.24 4.64 -3.92
C TRP A 41 9.43 5.16 -4.74
N LEU A 42 9.17 6.07 -5.69
CA LEU A 42 10.21 6.72 -6.50
C LEU A 42 11.15 7.61 -5.68
N SER A 43 10.73 8.08 -4.50
CA SER A 43 11.56 8.91 -3.63
C SER A 43 12.50 8.06 -2.78
N ALA A 44 13.81 8.29 -2.92
CA ALA A 44 14.82 7.64 -2.09
C ALA A 44 14.59 7.87 -0.59
N ALA A 45 14.15 9.08 -0.21
CA ALA A 45 13.83 9.40 1.18
C ALA A 45 12.64 8.58 1.71
N ILE A 46 11.62 8.34 0.87
CA ILE A 46 10.49 7.47 1.24
C ILE A 46 10.93 6.02 1.39
N ARG A 47 11.81 5.52 0.51
CA ARG A 47 12.36 4.17 0.62
C ARG A 47 13.16 3.98 1.91
N GLU A 48 13.95 4.98 2.30
CA GLU A 48 14.71 4.93 3.55
C GLU A 48 13.80 4.99 4.77
N ALA A 49 12.82 5.91 4.77
CA ALA A 49 11.82 5.97 5.82
C ALA A 49 11.06 4.64 5.96
N ALA A 50 10.70 4.00 4.85
CA ALA A 50 9.98 2.73 4.83
C ALA A 50 10.78 1.57 5.46
N ARG A 51 12.12 1.57 5.39
CA ARG A 51 12.97 0.58 6.08
C ARG A 51 12.91 0.73 7.59
N CYS A 52 12.84 1.97 8.05
CA CYS A 52 12.92 2.32 9.47
C CYS A 52 11.57 2.47 10.18
N ALA A 53 10.47 2.59 9.44
CA ALA A 53 9.13 2.81 9.98
C ALA A 53 8.69 1.71 10.95
N ASP A 54 8.02 2.10 12.03
CA ASP A 54 7.37 1.16 12.94
C ASP A 54 6.24 0.42 12.20
N VAL A 55 5.46 1.15 11.38
CA VAL A 55 4.42 0.59 10.52
C VAL A 55 4.61 1.09 9.09
N LEU A 56 4.52 0.19 8.11
CA LEU A 56 4.50 0.53 6.69
C LEU A 56 3.14 0.17 6.10
N VAL A 57 2.51 1.11 5.38
CA VAL A 57 1.28 0.88 4.63
C VAL A 57 1.59 1.00 3.14
N LEU A 58 1.28 -0.04 2.38
CA LEU A 58 1.34 -0.08 0.92
C LEU A 58 -0.09 0.08 0.39
N CYS A 59 -0.43 1.29 -0.07
CA CYS A 59 -1.76 1.61 -0.61
C CYS A 59 -1.89 1.15 -2.06
N GLN A 60 -2.08 -0.16 -2.24
CA GLN A 60 -2.02 -0.86 -3.53
C GLN A 60 -0.80 -0.46 -4.39
N ALA A 61 0.29 -0.04 -3.72
CA ALA A 61 1.56 0.29 -4.33
C ALA A 61 2.35 -1.01 -4.53
N VAL A 62 2.80 -1.24 -5.76
CA VAL A 62 3.40 -2.50 -6.18
C VAL A 62 4.65 -2.22 -6.97
N ASP A 63 5.78 -2.72 -6.46
CA ASP A 63 7.09 -2.63 -7.09
C ASP A 63 7.92 -3.84 -6.66
N VAL A 64 8.78 -4.36 -7.55
CA VAL A 64 9.57 -5.56 -7.29
C VAL A 64 10.54 -5.36 -6.12
N ASP A 65 11.04 -4.14 -5.94
CA ASP A 65 11.96 -3.80 -4.85
C ASP A 65 11.29 -3.77 -3.47
N MET A 66 9.95 -3.84 -3.42
CA MET A 66 9.21 -3.94 -2.16
C MET A 66 9.25 -5.35 -1.58
N LEU A 67 9.50 -6.39 -2.38
CA LEU A 67 9.61 -7.78 -1.90
C LEU A 67 10.73 -7.92 -0.84
N PRO A 68 11.99 -7.55 -1.12
CA PRO A 68 13.06 -7.63 -0.11
C PRO A 68 12.81 -6.69 1.07
N LEU A 69 12.14 -5.55 0.87
CA LEU A 69 11.76 -4.65 1.95
C LEU A 69 10.78 -5.33 2.93
N CYS A 70 9.72 -5.97 2.43
CA CYS A 70 8.73 -6.65 3.28
C CYS A 70 9.39 -7.78 4.08
N LEU A 71 10.26 -8.57 3.46
CA LEU A 71 11.00 -9.64 4.14
C LEU A 71 11.92 -9.09 5.24
N LEU A 72 12.67 -8.02 4.95
CA LEU A 72 13.56 -7.38 5.92
C LEU A 72 12.77 -6.81 7.12
N ARG A 73 11.63 -6.17 6.85
CA ARG A 73 10.76 -5.61 7.89
C ARG A 73 10.15 -6.71 8.76
N ARG A 74 9.66 -7.79 8.16
CA ARG A 74 9.12 -8.96 8.87
C ARG A 74 10.15 -9.58 9.81
N ALA A 75 11.38 -9.78 9.32
CA ALA A 75 12.48 -10.29 10.15
C ALA A 75 12.81 -9.37 11.35
N ALA A 76 12.56 -8.06 11.21
CA ALA A 76 12.72 -7.07 12.27
C ALA A 76 11.48 -6.89 13.15
N GLY A 77 10.40 -7.67 12.95
CA GLY A 77 9.15 -7.53 13.68
C GLY A 77 8.42 -6.21 13.42
N ARG A 78 8.68 -5.57 12.27
CA ARG A 78 8.08 -4.29 11.88
C ARG A 78 6.91 -4.53 10.91
N PRO A 79 5.65 -4.36 11.34
CA PRO A 79 4.51 -4.74 10.53
C PRO A 79 4.43 -3.95 9.21
N THR A 80 3.99 -4.66 8.17
CA THR A 80 3.65 -4.09 6.87
C THR A 80 2.19 -4.42 6.54
N VAL A 81 1.41 -3.41 6.16
CA VAL A 81 -0.01 -3.53 5.80
C VAL A 81 -0.15 -3.31 4.29
N PHE A 82 -0.81 -4.23 3.61
CA PHE A 82 -1.23 -4.04 2.22
C PHE A 82 -2.68 -3.54 2.19
N GLU A 83 -2.90 -2.33 1.73
CA GLU A 83 -4.27 -1.83 1.49
C GLU A 83 -4.73 -2.22 0.09
N ILE A 84 -5.82 -2.98 0.03
CA ILE A 84 -6.57 -3.33 -1.18
C ILE A 84 -7.70 -2.32 -1.29
N ASN A 85 -7.46 -1.33 -2.15
CA ASN A 85 -8.37 -0.21 -2.34
C ASN A 85 -9.31 -0.41 -3.54
N ASP A 86 -8.93 -1.26 -4.49
CA ASP A 86 -9.68 -1.63 -5.70
C ASP A 86 -9.59 -3.14 -6.02
N ASP A 87 -10.48 -3.58 -6.92
CA ASP A 87 -10.48 -4.95 -7.43
C ASP A 87 -9.45 -5.11 -8.57
N PHE A 88 -8.19 -5.33 -8.21
CA PHE A 88 -7.11 -5.54 -9.17
C PHE A 88 -7.21 -6.85 -9.97
N LEU A 89 -8.15 -7.75 -9.63
CA LEU A 89 -8.46 -8.95 -10.41
C LEU A 89 -9.47 -8.67 -11.53
N ALA A 90 -10.25 -7.60 -11.41
CA ALA A 90 -11.23 -7.18 -12.40
C ALA A 90 -11.30 -5.64 -12.49
N PRO A 91 -10.20 -4.98 -12.90
CA PRO A 91 -10.18 -3.53 -12.99
C PRO A 91 -11.18 -3.03 -14.06
N PRO A 92 -11.85 -1.89 -13.84
CA PRO A 92 -12.61 -1.24 -14.90
C PRO A 92 -11.69 -0.92 -16.10
N GLN A 93 -12.11 -1.24 -17.32
CA GLN A 93 -11.23 -1.07 -18.50
C GLN A 93 -10.80 0.38 -18.78
N ALA A 94 -11.55 1.36 -18.27
CA ALA A 94 -11.30 2.78 -18.52
C ALA A 94 -10.23 3.41 -17.62
N ILE A 95 -9.66 2.68 -16.64
CA ILE A 95 -8.66 3.25 -15.73
C ILE A 95 -7.23 3.02 -16.24
N ALA A 96 -6.33 3.95 -15.94
CA ALA A 96 -4.92 3.85 -16.32
C ALA A 96 -4.23 2.57 -15.79
N ALA A 97 -4.68 2.05 -14.65
CA ALA A 97 -4.16 0.84 -14.03
C ALA A 97 -4.65 -0.47 -14.70
N ALA A 98 -5.56 -0.43 -15.68
CA ALA A 98 -6.11 -1.64 -16.29
C ALA A 98 -5.05 -2.49 -17.00
N SER A 99 -4.10 -1.85 -17.71
CA SER A 99 -3.00 -2.55 -18.37
C SER A 99 -2.01 -3.16 -17.38
N PHE A 100 -1.76 -2.49 -16.25
CA PHE A 100 -0.96 -3.00 -15.15
C PHE A 100 -1.57 -4.28 -14.58
N CYS A 101 -2.87 -4.26 -14.28
CA CYS A 101 -3.59 -5.39 -13.68
C CYS A 101 -3.77 -6.56 -14.67
N ALA A 102 -3.87 -6.28 -15.97
CA ALA A 102 -3.93 -7.30 -17.01
C ALA A 102 -2.59 -8.02 -17.25
N ASN A 103 -1.47 -7.46 -16.77
CA ASN A 103 -0.16 -8.10 -16.89
C ASN A 103 -0.02 -9.22 -15.85
N PRO A 104 0.12 -10.50 -16.25
CA PRO A 104 0.19 -11.62 -15.32
C PRO A 104 1.40 -11.55 -14.37
N ILE A 105 2.50 -10.92 -14.79
CA ILE A 105 3.68 -10.72 -13.95
C ILE A 105 3.35 -9.73 -12.82
N MET A 106 2.72 -8.60 -13.16
CA MET A 106 2.36 -7.59 -12.17
C MET A 106 1.27 -8.09 -11.24
N LEU A 107 0.29 -8.83 -11.75
CA LEU A 107 -0.72 -9.48 -10.93
C LEU A 107 -0.10 -10.48 -9.95
N GLY A 108 0.81 -11.34 -10.42
CA GLY A 108 1.56 -12.26 -9.57
C GLY A 108 2.34 -11.53 -8.48
N LEU A 109 3.00 -10.43 -8.82
CA LEU A 109 3.73 -9.59 -7.86
C LEU A 109 2.79 -8.95 -6.83
N THR A 110 1.63 -8.42 -7.24
CA THR A 110 0.61 -7.87 -6.33
C THR A 110 0.16 -8.92 -5.33
N LEU A 111 -0.17 -10.13 -5.81
CA LEU A 111 -0.58 -11.24 -4.95
C LEU A 111 0.53 -11.66 -3.98
N GLN A 112 1.78 -11.72 -4.45
CA GLN A 112 2.93 -12.03 -3.59
C GLN A 112 3.17 -10.98 -2.50
N LEU A 113 3.13 -9.70 -2.84
CA LEU A 113 3.26 -8.61 -1.85
C LEU A 113 2.12 -8.66 -0.84
N CYS A 114 0.88 -8.88 -1.30
CA CYS A 114 -0.28 -9.03 -0.44
C CYS A 114 -0.13 -10.22 0.53
N ALA A 115 0.43 -11.34 0.07
CA ALA A 115 0.71 -12.52 0.90
C ALA A 115 1.87 -12.31 1.89
N LEU A 116 2.87 -11.49 1.54
CA LEU A 116 4.04 -11.22 2.37
C LEU A 116 3.78 -10.18 3.47
N CYS A 117 2.81 -9.29 3.29
CA CYS A 117 2.43 -8.30 4.29
C CYS A 117 1.78 -8.98 5.51
N ASP A 118 1.94 -8.36 6.68
CA ASP A 118 1.46 -8.90 7.97
C ASP A 118 -0.03 -8.67 8.18
N ALA A 119 -0.63 -7.69 7.47
CA ALA A 119 -2.06 -7.44 7.51
C ALA A 119 -2.57 -6.88 6.17
N ARG A 120 -3.89 -6.97 5.99
CA ARG A 120 -4.61 -6.45 4.83
C ARG A 120 -5.68 -5.47 5.29
N GLN A 121 -5.67 -4.28 4.68
CA GLN A 121 -6.72 -3.29 4.84
C GLN A 121 -7.59 -3.30 3.59
N PHE A 122 -8.90 -3.14 3.76
CA PHE A 122 -9.85 -3.16 2.65
C PHE A 122 -10.68 -1.89 2.68
N SER A 123 -10.88 -1.28 1.51
CA SER A 123 -11.71 -0.08 1.39
C SER A 123 -13.21 -0.35 1.49
N SER A 124 -13.62 -1.61 1.32
CA SER A 124 -15.02 -2.03 1.46
C SER A 124 -15.15 -3.47 1.98
N PRO A 125 -16.30 -3.81 2.60
CA PRO A 125 -16.63 -5.20 2.95
C PRO A 125 -16.69 -6.14 1.74
N ALA A 126 -17.06 -5.63 0.56
CA ALA A 126 -17.11 -6.41 -0.67
C ALA A 126 -15.71 -6.87 -1.12
N LEU A 127 -14.72 -5.97 -1.09
CA LEU A 127 -13.33 -6.33 -1.37
C LEU A 127 -12.79 -7.31 -0.33
N ARG A 128 -13.10 -7.10 0.96
CA ARG A 128 -12.72 -8.06 2.00
C ARG A 128 -13.25 -9.46 1.72
N SER A 129 -14.52 -9.56 1.33
CA SER A 129 -15.16 -10.84 1.01
C SER A 129 -14.52 -11.49 -0.23
N ARG A 130 -14.23 -10.68 -1.26
CA ARG A 130 -13.61 -11.15 -2.51
C ARG A 130 -12.19 -11.68 -2.30
N PHE A 131 -11.42 -11.05 -1.42
CA PHE A 131 -10.02 -11.35 -1.17
C PHE A 131 -9.80 -12.09 0.16
N ALA A 132 -10.86 -12.67 0.74
CA ALA A 132 -10.80 -13.37 2.02
C ALA A 132 -9.78 -14.53 2.02
N GLU A 133 -9.62 -15.19 0.87
CA GLU A 133 -8.73 -16.35 0.68
C GLU A 133 -7.25 -15.96 0.45
N LEU A 134 -6.91 -14.67 0.38
CA LEU A 134 -5.52 -14.23 0.14
C LEU A 134 -4.57 -14.35 1.35
N GLY A 135 -4.93 -15.15 2.36
CA GLY A 135 -4.07 -15.56 3.48
C GLY A 135 -4.79 -15.50 4.81
#